data_AF-A0AAV6PLJ8-F1
#
_entry.id   AF-A0AAV6PLJ8-F1
#
_cell.length_a   1.000
_cell.length_b   1.000
_cell.length_c   1.000
_cell.angle_alpha   90.00
_cell.angle_beta   90.00
_cell.angle_gamma   90.00
#
_symmetry.space_group_name_H-M   'P 1'
#
loop_
_entity.id
_entity.type
_entity.pdbx_description
1 polymer ?
#
loop_
_entity_poly.entity_id
_entity_poly.type
_entity_poly.pdbx_seq_one_letter_code
_entity_poly.pdbx_strand_id
1 'polypeptide(L)' 'MRSFTNFKNGTSIIQGALTQLIQYYHGFHKVLNQPTFRSLAVRSELINLHHLMVEVKKHKPNF' A
#
# COMPACT_ATOMS: atom_id res chain seq x y z
N MET A 1 14.02 11.57 4.03
CA MET A 1 14.17 10.17 4.50
C MET A 1 14.87 9.40 3.37
N ARG A 2 16.17 9.08 3.47
CA ARG A 2 16.86 8.25 2.46
C ARG A 2 16.62 6.78 2.82
N SER A 3 15.47 6.26 2.41
CA SER A 3 15.15 4.84 2.59
C SER A 3 16.09 4.02 1.71
N PHE A 4 17.08 3.37 2.33
CA PHE A 4 17.96 2.35 1.73
C PHE A 4 18.39 2.62 0.27
N THR A 5 19.13 3.71 0.03
CA THR A 5 19.73 3.96 -1.29
C THR A 5 20.67 2.82 -1.67
N ASN A 6 20.31 2.07 -2.72
CA ASN A 6 21.19 1.14 -3.45
C ASN A 6 21.69 -0.11 -2.68
N PHE A 7 20.99 -0.54 -1.63
CA PHE A 7 21.25 -1.83 -0.97
C PHE A 7 20.26 -2.87 -1.47
N LYS A 8 20.71 -3.80 -2.33
CA LYS A 8 19.87 -4.82 -2.99
C LYS A 8 18.89 -5.50 -2.04
N ASN A 9 19.37 -5.92 -0.86
CA ASN A 9 18.53 -6.56 0.15
C ASN A 9 17.52 -5.58 0.78
N GLY A 10 17.93 -4.34 1.04
CA GLY A 10 17.05 -3.30 1.58
C GLY A 10 15.93 -2.93 0.61
N THR A 11 16.24 -2.82 -0.68
CA THR A 11 15.22 -2.59 -1.72
C THR A 11 14.26 -3.77 -1.85
N SER A 12 14.74 -5.02 -1.78
CA SER A 12 13.87 -6.21 -1.77
C SER A 12 12.94 -6.27 -0.56
N ILE A 13 13.43 -5.91 0.64
CA ILE A 13 12.60 -5.85 1.86
C ILE A 13 11.50 -4.80 1.72
N ILE A 14 11.84 -3.60 1.24
CA ILE A 14 10.85 -2.53 1.03
C ILE A 14 9.82 -2.94 -0.03
N GLN A 15 10.26 -3.51 -1.15
CA GLN A 15 9.35 -4.00 -2.19
C GLN A 15 8.41 -5.09 -1.67
N GLY A 16 8.92 -6.03 -0.86
CA GLY A 16 8.11 -7.05 -0.20
C GLY A 16 7.08 -6.44 0.75
N ALA A 17 7.49 -5.52 1.61
CA ALA A 17 6.60 -4.85 2.55
C ALA A 17 5.50 -4.03 1.85
N LEU A 18 5.86 -3.28 0.79
CA LEU A 18 4.90 -2.47 0.02
C LEU A 18 3.92 -3.35 -0.77
N THR A 19 4.40 -4.48 -1.32
CA THR A 19 3.54 -5.48 -1.96
C THR A 19 2.52 -6.03 -0.96
N GLN A 20 2.98 -6.41 0.22
CA GLN A 20 2.12 -6.94 1.28
C GLN A 20 1.10 -5.89 1.76
N LEU A 21 1.50 -4.63 1.86
CA LEU A 21 0.61 -3.52 2.21
C LEU A 21 -0.53 -3.37 1.18
N ILE A 22 -0.23 -3.44 -0.12
CA ILE A 22 -1.25 -3.38 -1.18
C ILE A 22 -2.24 -4.55 -1.03
N GLN A 23 -1.74 -5.77 -0.78
CA GLN A 23 -2.59 -6.94 -0.59
C GLN A 23 -3.53 -6.78 0.60
N TYR A 24 -3.01 -6.31 1.74
CA TYR A 24 -3.83 -6.03 2.92
C TYR A 24 -4.82 -4.91 2.68
N TYR A 25 -4.42 -3.86 1.95
CA TYR A 25 -5.33 -2.77 1.57
C TYR A 25 -6.53 -3.30 0.78
N HIS A 26 -6.32 -4.16 -0.22
CA HIS A 26 -7.42 -4.79 -0.96
C HIS A 26 -8.31 -5.66 -0.07
N GLY A 27 -7.70 -6.47 0.80
CA GLY A 27 -8.44 -7.31 1.75
C GLY A 27 -9.32 -6.46 2.67
N PHE A 28 -8.75 -5.41 3.24
CA PHE A 28 -9.46 -4.48 4.11
C PHE A 28 -10.60 -3.75 3.39
N HIS A 29 -10.36 -3.30 2.16
CA HIS A 29 -11.40 -2.66 1.34
C HIS A 29 -12.55 -3.62 1.00
N LYS A 30 -12.28 -4.92 0.82
CA LYS A 30 -13.33 -5.94 0.66
C LYS A 30 -14.15 -6.12 1.95
N VAL A 31 -13.50 -6.12 3.11
CA VAL A 31 -14.19 -6.18 4.41
C VAL A 31 -15.10 -4.96 4.59
N LEU A 32 -14.58 -3.75 4.35
CA LEU A 32 -15.38 -2.53 4.48
C LEU A 32 -16.54 -2.44 3.49
N ASN A 33 -16.47 -3.15 2.35
CA ASN A 33 -17.57 -3.25 1.39
C ASN A 33 -18.74 -4.13 1.84
N GLN A 34 -18.61 -4.87 2.94
CA GLN A 34 -19.70 -5.67 3.48
C GLN A 34 -20.90 -4.80 3.93
N PRO A 35 -22.14 -5.31 3.83
CA PRO A 35 -23.36 -4.54 4.14
C PRO A 35 -23.33 -3.88 5.52
N THR A 36 -22.82 -4.58 6.53
CA THR A 36 -22.71 -4.13 7.93
C THR A 36 -21.91 -2.84 8.08
N PHE A 37 -20.99 -2.55 7.16
CA PHE A 37 -20.10 -1.39 7.23
C PHE A 37 -20.44 -0.30 6.20
N ARG A 38 -21.50 -0.46 5.38
CA ARG A 38 -21.83 0.49 4.30
C ARG A 38 -22.21 1.88 4.79
N SER A 39 -22.79 2.00 5.98
CA SER A 39 -23.19 3.28 6.58
C SER A 39 -22.05 4.02 7.27
N LEU A 40 -20.86 3.43 7.37
CA LEU A 40 -19.72 4.06 8.03
C LEU A 40 -19.15 5.20 7.17
N ALA A 41 -19.27 6.44 7.66
CA ALA A 41 -18.75 7.63 6.99
C ALA A 41 -17.24 7.56 6.74
N VAL A 42 -16.47 6.97 7.67
CA VAL A 42 -15.00 6.81 7.57
C VAL A 42 -14.53 6.03 6.34
N ARG A 43 -15.41 5.33 5.63
CA ARG A 43 -15.07 4.67 4.36
C ARG A 43 -14.59 5.64 3.29
N SER A 44 -15.08 6.89 3.28
CA SER A 44 -14.64 7.89 2.31
C SER A 44 -13.27 8.51 2.65
N GLU A 45 -12.79 8.29 3.88
CA GLU A 45 -11.49 8.79 4.36
C GLU A 45 -10.33 7.86 3.99
N LEU A 46 -10.63 6.68 3.44
CA LEU A 46 -9.61 5.76 2.96
C LEU A 46 -8.75 6.40 1.87
N ILE A 47 -7.43 6.28 2.03
CA ILE A 47 -6.48 6.76 1.05
C ILE A 47 -6.75 6.11 -0.31
N ASN A 48 -6.81 6.92 -1.38
CA ASN A 48 -7.00 6.37 -2.71
C ASN A 48 -5.85 5.42 -3.07
N LEU A 49 -6.18 4.20 -3.50
CA LEU A 49 -5.21 3.19 -3.91
C LEU A 49 -4.21 3.72 -4.95
N HIS A 50 -4.64 4.65 -5.82
CA HIS A 50 -3.75 5.27 -6.79
C HIS A 50 -2.58 6.02 -6.13
N HIS A 51 -2.85 6.79 -5.06
CA HIS A 51 -1.79 7.49 -4.31
C HIS A 51 -0.82 6.49 -3.67
N LEU A 52 -1.35 5.39 -3.12
CA LEU A 52 -0.53 4.32 -2.55
C LEU A 52 0.37 3.67 -3.63
N MET A 53 -0.19 3.39 -4.81
CA MET A 53 0.54 2.82 -5.94
C MET A 53 1.63 3.77 -6.48
N VAL A 54 1.38 5.08 -6.51
CA VAL A 54 2.40 6.08 -6.88
C VAL A 54 3.58 6.02 -5.90
N GLU A 55 3.31 5.90 -4.60
CA GLU A 55 4.37 5.80 -3.59
C GLU A 55 5.18 4.49 -3.73
N VAL A 56 4.52 3.37 -4.05
CA VAL A 56 5.21 2.11 -4.32
C VAL A 56 6.13 2.22 -5.54
N LYS A 57 5.67 2.88 -6.61
CA LYS A 57 6.48 3.08 -7.82
C LYS A 57 7.75 3.90 -7.57
N LYS A 58 7.74 4.85 -6.64
CA LYS A 58 8.95 5.62 -6.25
C LYS A 58 10.06 4.74 -5.69
N HIS A 59 9.70 3.61 -5.10
CA HIS A 59 10.64 2.70 -4.44
C HIS A 59 11.10 1.55 -5.36
N LYS A 60 10.72 1.57 -6.65
CA LYS A 60 11.07 0.51 -7.60
C LYS A 60 12.60 0.42 -7.77
N PRO A 61 13.21 -0.78 -7.68
CA PRO A 61 14.65 -0.95 -7.93
C PRO A 61 14.99 -0.54 -9.38
N ASN A 62 16.12 0.15 -9.54
CA ASN A 62 16.67 0.62 -10.83
C ASN A 62 18.05 0.00 -11.14
N PHE A 63 18.36 -1.14 -10.55
CA PHE A 63 19.61 -1.88 -10.75
C PHE A 63 19.35 -3.18 -11.51
#